data_AF-A0A921QQ90-F1
#
_entry.id   AF-A0A921QQ90-F1
#
_cell.length_a   1.000
_cell.length_b   1.000
_cell.length_c   1.000
_cell.angle_alpha   90.00
_cell.angle_beta   90.00
_cell.angle_gamma   90.00
#
_symmetry.space_group_name_H-M   'P 1'
#
loop_
_entity.id
_entity.type
_entity.pdbx_description
1 polymer ?
#
loop_
_entity_poly.entity_id
_entity_poly.type
_entity_poly.pdbx_seq_one_letter_code
_entity_poly.pdbx_strand_id
1 'polypeptide(L)'
;MAKTTILLLLLLLLSSILVVADQAATTATQLSPAAEKSIGDLNLEVEKVIDVVVSAAPPAKQMETMHAALKHLQPIKSALAKAKESGDEKKIAKLVFRVEIAAAIINAAPADKKLMMMEDSFNSVAAPSPLDCPTVDKALSRRTPRFRRPLMESSRLPQ
;
A
#
# COMPACT_ATOMS: atom_id res chain seq x y z
N MET A 1 -20.93 39.76 -20.64
CA MET A 1 -21.51 38.55 -21.28
C MET A 1 -20.49 37.61 -21.92
N ALA A 2 -19.17 37.86 -21.84
CA ALA A 2 -18.14 36.98 -22.42
C ALA A 2 -17.67 35.85 -21.48
N LYS A 3 -17.86 35.98 -20.16
CA LYS A 3 -17.41 34.96 -19.18
C LYS A 3 -18.29 33.70 -19.18
N THR A 4 -19.59 33.85 -19.39
CA THR A 4 -20.54 32.73 -19.45
C THR A 4 -20.39 31.92 -20.73
N THR A 5 -20.08 32.55 -21.86
CA THR A 5 -19.80 31.86 -23.12
C THR A 5 -18.48 31.09 -23.08
N ILE A 6 -17.44 31.63 -22.43
CA ILE A 6 -16.16 30.91 -22.21
C ILE A 6 -16.39 29.69 -21.31
N LEU A 7 -17.20 29.80 -20.25
CA LEU A 7 -17.48 28.68 -19.34
C LEU A 7 -18.28 27.57 -20.03
N LEU A 8 -19.25 27.93 -20.88
CA LEU A 8 -20.04 26.99 -21.69
C LEU A 8 -19.19 26.29 -22.76
N LEU A 9 -18.27 27.01 -23.42
CA LEU A 9 -17.30 26.43 -24.35
C LEU A 9 -16.34 25.47 -23.65
N LEU A 10 -15.90 25.82 -22.43
CA LEU A 10 -15.04 24.95 -21.62
C LEU A 10 -15.78 23.67 -21.19
N LEU A 11 -17.06 23.78 -20.83
CA LEU A 11 -17.90 22.62 -20.48
C LEU A 11 -18.17 21.72 -21.69
N LEU A 12 -18.41 22.29 -22.86
CA LEU A 12 -18.64 21.55 -24.11
C LEU A 12 -17.38 20.78 -24.57
N LEU A 13 -16.19 21.36 -24.38
CA LEU A 13 -14.91 20.71 -24.66
C LEU A 13 -14.63 19.50 -23.75
N LEU A 14 -15.17 19.49 -22.53
CA LEU A 14 -15.01 18.38 -21.58
C LEU A 14 -15.93 17.18 -21.91
N SER A 15 -17.01 17.40 -22.66
CA SER A 15 -18.01 16.36 -23.00
C SER A 15 -17.64 15.47 -24.18
N SER A 16 -16.61 15.81 -24.97
CA SER A 16 -16.31 15.15 -26.25
C SER A 16 -15.49 13.85 -26.15
N ILE A 17 -15.28 13.29 -24.96
CA ILE A 17 -14.63 11.97 -24.82
C ILE A 17 -15.69 10.89 -24.57
N LEU A 18 -16.66 10.76 -25.48
CA LEU A 18 -17.30 9.47 -25.70
C LEU A 18 -16.52 8.78 -26.82
N VAL A 19 -15.41 8.16 -26.44
CA VAL A 19 -14.65 7.28 -27.34
C VAL A 19 -15.57 6.13 -27.71
N VAL A 20 -15.96 6.12 -28.99
CA VAL A 20 -16.39 4.92 -29.71
C VAL A 20 -15.31 3.88 -29.51
N ALA A 21 -15.63 2.81 -28.79
CA ALA A 21 -14.77 1.64 -28.72
C ALA A 21 -14.78 0.98 -30.10
N ASP A 22 -13.86 1.43 -30.96
CA ASP A 22 -13.37 0.65 -32.09
C ASP A 22 -12.65 -0.58 -31.53
N GLN A 23 -13.09 -1.74 -31.96
CA GLN A 23 -12.65 -3.04 -31.49
C GLN A 23 -11.31 -3.38 -32.13
N ALA A 24 -10.25 -2.77 -31.62
CA ALA A 24 -8.88 -3.21 -31.83
C ALA A 24 -8.27 -3.55 -30.46
N ALA A 25 -8.03 -4.84 -30.27
CA ALA A 25 -7.58 -5.46 -29.04
C ALA A 25 -6.38 -4.75 -28.36
N THR A 26 -6.67 -3.95 -27.34
CA THR A 26 -5.83 -3.84 -26.15
C THR A 26 -6.74 -4.07 -24.95
N THR A 27 -6.85 -5.32 -24.51
CA THR A 27 -7.61 -5.68 -23.32
C THR A 27 -6.90 -5.09 -22.09
N ALA A 28 -7.19 -3.84 -21.74
CA ALA A 28 -7.07 -3.43 -20.35
C ALA A 28 -8.02 -4.34 -19.58
N THR A 29 -7.48 -5.32 -18.84
CA THR A 29 -8.29 -6.20 -18.01
C THR A 29 -9.06 -5.34 -17.04
N GLN A 30 -10.36 -5.17 -17.29
CA GLN A 30 -11.25 -4.44 -16.42
C GLN A 30 -11.37 -5.23 -15.11
N LEU A 31 -11.06 -4.59 -13.99
CA LEU A 31 -11.23 -5.19 -12.66
C LEU A 31 -12.72 -5.28 -12.33
N SER A 32 -13.09 -6.25 -11.51
CA SER A 32 -14.43 -6.35 -10.96
C SER A 32 -14.72 -5.19 -10.00
N PRO A 33 -16.00 -4.82 -9.81
CA PRO A 33 -16.39 -3.82 -8.80
C PRO A 33 -15.91 -4.17 -7.38
N ALA A 34 -15.80 -5.47 -7.07
CA ALA A 34 -15.29 -5.93 -5.78
C ALA A 34 -13.79 -5.64 -5.63
N ALA A 35 -13.00 -5.87 -6.68
CA ALA A 35 -11.58 -5.55 -6.68
C ALA A 35 -11.35 -4.03 -6.62
N GLU A 36 -12.14 -3.23 -7.32
CA GLU A 36 -12.10 -1.76 -7.25
C GLU A 36 -12.42 -1.25 -5.85
N LYS A 37 -13.48 -1.78 -5.22
CA LYS A 37 -13.81 -1.48 -3.83
C LYS A 37 -12.66 -1.84 -2.89
N SER A 38 -12.03 -3.00 -3.07
CA SER A 38 -10.90 -3.44 -2.26
C SER A 38 -9.69 -2.50 -2.38
N ILE A 39 -9.44 -1.94 -3.57
CA ILE A 39 -8.41 -0.91 -3.77
C ILE A 39 -8.79 0.40 -3.08
N GLY A 40 -10.07 0.79 -3.12
CA GLY A 40 -10.58 1.95 -2.39
C GLY A 40 -10.37 1.80 -0.87
N ASP A 41 -10.75 0.64 -0.33
CA ASP A 41 -10.59 0.30 1.09
C ASP A 41 -9.09 0.29 1.48
N LEU A 42 -8.21 -0.24 0.63
CA LEU A 42 -6.76 -0.20 0.81
C LEU A 42 -6.21 1.21 0.93
N ASN A 43 -6.60 2.11 0.03
CA ASN A 43 -6.13 3.50 0.03
C ASN A 43 -6.59 4.22 1.31
N LEU A 44 -7.85 4.02 1.70
CA LEU A 44 -8.39 4.59 2.92
C LEU A 44 -7.64 4.10 4.17
N GLU A 45 -7.28 2.82 4.23
CA GLU A 45 -6.51 2.27 5.35
C GLU A 45 -5.09 2.86 5.42
N VAL A 46 -4.44 3.02 4.28
CA VAL A 46 -3.12 3.68 4.20
C VAL A 46 -3.19 5.13 4.68
N GLU A 47 -4.22 5.88 4.29
CA GLU A 47 -4.43 7.25 4.75
C GLU A 47 -4.62 7.33 6.27
N LYS A 48 -5.44 6.44 6.85
CA LYS A 48 -5.63 6.36 8.31
C LYS A 48 -4.32 6.06 9.04
N VAL A 49 -3.53 5.11 8.53
CA VAL A 49 -2.24 4.76 9.14
C VAL A 49 -1.28 5.95 9.12
N ILE A 50 -1.25 6.73 8.03
CA ILE A 50 -0.47 7.97 7.98
C ILE A 50 -0.94 8.95 9.04
N ASP A 51 -2.24 9.18 9.16
CA ASP A 51 -2.79 10.08 10.18
C ASP A 51 -2.41 9.65 11.59
N VAL A 52 -2.48 8.35 11.90
CA VAL A 52 -2.04 7.79 13.18
C VAL A 52 -0.55 8.03 13.42
N VAL A 53 0.31 7.81 12.41
CA VAL A 53 1.76 8.02 12.52
C VAL A 53 2.08 9.49 12.74
N VAL A 54 1.42 10.40 12.02
CA VAL A 54 1.65 11.84 12.11
C VAL A 54 1.14 12.39 13.44
N SER A 55 -0.06 12.00 13.86
CA SER A 55 -0.66 12.43 15.13
C SER A 55 0.14 11.95 16.34
N ALA A 56 0.86 10.83 16.23
CA ALA A 56 1.73 10.33 17.28
C ALA A 56 3.06 11.09 17.42
N ALA A 57 3.45 11.89 16.40
CA ALA A 57 4.66 12.69 16.46
C ALA A 57 4.46 13.98 17.28
N PRO A 58 5.52 14.50 17.94
CA PRO A 58 5.47 15.81 18.56
C PRO A 58 4.99 16.89 17.57
N PRO A 59 4.19 17.90 17.97
CA PRO A 59 3.63 18.91 17.06
C PRO A 59 4.67 19.57 16.14
N ALA A 60 5.85 19.89 16.66
CA ALA A 60 6.95 20.50 15.91
C ALA A 60 7.56 19.57 14.83
N LYS A 61 7.25 18.27 14.85
CA LYS A 61 7.79 17.23 13.96
C LYS A 61 6.73 16.58 13.06
N GLN A 62 5.46 16.99 13.15
CA GLN A 62 4.38 16.39 12.37
C GLN A 62 4.57 16.54 10.85
N MET A 63 4.99 17.71 10.38
CA MET A 63 5.22 17.94 8.95
C MET A 63 6.39 17.10 8.40
N GLU A 64 7.48 16.98 9.17
CA GLU A 64 8.62 16.12 8.84
C GLU A 64 8.20 14.64 8.81
N THR A 65 7.40 14.23 9.80
CA THR A 65 6.85 12.87 9.91
C THR A 65 5.92 12.54 8.75
N MET A 66 5.05 13.48 8.36
CA MET A 66 4.16 13.33 7.20
C MET A 66 4.98 13.11 5.92
N HIS A 67 6.00 13.93 5.70
CA HIS A 67 6.86 13.80 4.52
C HIS A 67 7.60 12.44 4.48
N ALA A 68 8.10 11.97 5.64
CA ALA A 68 8.70 10.66 5.75
C ALA A 68 7.69 9.52 5.51
N ALA A 69 6.52 9.59 6.14
CA ALA A 69 5.44 8.61 5.97
C ALA A 69 5.02 8.45 4.50
N LEU A 70 4.87 9.56 3.76
CA LEU A 70 4.53 9.54 2.34
C LEU A 70 5.61 8.85 1.47
N LYS A 71 6.89 8.94 1.84
CA LYS A 71 7.97 8.22 1.13
C LYS A 71 7.84 6.71 1.28
N HIS A 72 7.43 6.24 2.46
CA HIS A 72 7.27 4.82 2.74
C HIS A 72 6.07 4.16 2.02
N LEU A 73 5.26 4.92 1.26
CA LEU A 73 4.18 4.35 0.45
C LEU A 73 4.61 3.74 -0.87
N GLN A 74 5.81 4.07 -1.37
CA GLN A 74 6.27 3.62 -2.69
C GLN A 74 6.21 2.09 -2.90
N PRO A 75 6.58 1.25 -1.91
CA PRO A 75 6.46 -0.21 -2.03
C PRO A 75 5.02 -0.68 -2.29
N ILE A 76 4.04 -0.13 -1.56
CA ILE A 76 2.62 -0.47 -1.73
C ILE A 76 2.13 -0.03 -3.10
N LYS A 77 2.45 1.20 -3.52
CA LYS A 77 2.07 1.73 -4.84
C LYS A 77 2.61 0.85 -5.97
N SER A 78 3.88 0.45 -5.87
CA SER A 78 4.50 -0.43 -6.87
C SER A 78 3.85 -1.83 -6.89
N ALA A 79 3.59 -2.41 -5.72
CA ALA A 79 2.95 -3.72 -5.61
C ALA A 79 1.51 -3.69 -6.15
N LEU A 80 0.76 -2.61 -5.89
CA LEU A 80 -0.59 -2.41 -6.40
C LEU A 80 -0.60 -2.25 -7.92
N ALA A 81 0.30 -1.44 -8.48
CA ALA A 81 0.43 -1.29 -9.92
C ALA A 81 0.67 -2.64 -10.62
N LYS A 82 1.63 -3.44 -10.12
CA LYS A 82 1.91 -4.79 -10.64
C LYS A 82 0.72 -5.74 -10.50
N ALA A 83 -0.02 -5.66 -9.40
CA ALA A 83 -1.22 -6.48 -9.20
C ALA A 83 -2.30 -6.12 -10.23
N LYS A 84 -2.54 -4.82 -10.45
CA LYS A 84 -3.49 -4.31 -11.45
C LYS A 84 -3.09 -4.69 -12.88
N GLU A 85 -1.83 -4.51 -13.24
CA GLU A 85 -1.28 -4.87 -14.57
C GLU A 85 -1.48 -6.35 -14.90
N SER A 86 -1.44 -7.22 -13.89
CA SER A 86 -1.61 -8.66 -14.09
C SER A 86 -3.07 -9.10 -14.29
N GLY A 87 -4.05 -8.24 -13.99
CA GLY A 87 -5.48 -8.60 -14.00
C GLY A 87 -5.89 -9.65 -12.96
N ASP A 88 -4.95 -10.14 -12.14
CA ASP A 88 -5.20 -11.18 -11.15
C ASP A 88 -5.69 -10.55 -9.83
N GLU A 89 -7.01 -10.55 -9.66
CA GLU A 89 -7.65 -10.01 -8.47
C GLU A 89 -7.22 -10.69 -7.17
N LYS A 90 -6.74 -11.95 -7.23
CA LYS A 90 -6.19 -12.62 -6.04
C LYS A 90 -4.91 -11.95 -5.57
N LYS A 91 -4.11 -11.36 -6.47
CA LYS A 91 -2.93 -10.56 -6.08
C LYS A 91 -3.32 -9.25 -5.43
N ILE A 92 -4.41 -8.62 -5.87
CA ILE A 92 -4.97 -7.42 -5.23
C ILE A 92 -5.45 -7.77 -3.82
N ALA A 93 -6.27 -8.81 -3.66
CA ALA A 93 -6.75 -9.26 -2.36
C ALA A 93 -5.59 -9.64 -1.41
N LYS A 94 -4.57 -10.34 -1.91
CA LYS A 94 -3.36 -10.70 -1.14
C LYS A 94 -2.55 -9.46 -0.73
N LEU A 95 -2.52 -8.42 -1.56
CA LEU A 95 -1.88 -7.15 -1.23
C LEU A 95 -2.66 -6.43 -0.11
N VAL A 96 -3.98 -6.35 -0.24
CA VAL A 96 -4.86 -5.72 0.75
C VAL A 96 -4.67 -6.36 2.12
N PHE A 97 -4.76 -7.68 2.19
CA PHE A 97 -4.54 -8.43 3.44
C PHE A 97 -3.17 -8.15 4.08
N ARG A 98 -2.11 -8.03 3.27
CA ARG A 98 -0.77 -7.70 3.79
C ARG A 98 -0.67 -6.29 4.34
N VAL A 99 -1.35 -5.33 3.72
CA VAL A 99 -1.40 -3.96 4.23
C VAL A 99 -2.22 -3.88 5.51
N GLU A 100 -3.31 -4.64 5.65
CA GLU A 100 -4.07 -4.73 6.90
C GLU A 100 -3.20 -5.24 8.06
N ILE A 101 -2.39 -6.27 7.83
CA ILE A 101 -1.42 -6.76 8.83
C ILE A 101 -0.40 -5.67 9.19
N ALA A 102 0.15 -4.99 8.17
CA ALA A 102 1.10 -3.91 8.39
C ALA A 102 0.48 -2.75 9.19
N ALA A 103 -0.75 -2.35 8.85
CA ALA A 103 -1.51 -1.32 9.55
C ALA A 103 -1.72 -1.68 11.02
N ALA A 104 -2.11 -2.93 11.32
CA ALA A 104 -2.23 -3.42 12.69
C ALA A 104 -0.91 -3.33 13.48
N ILE A 105 0.21 -3.71 12.86
CA ILE A 105 1.56 -3.62 13.47
C ILE A 105 1.91 -2.16 13.79
N ILE A 106 1.67 -1.24 12.86
CA ILE A 106 1.95 0.19 13.03
C ILE A 106 1.06 0.79 14.12
N ASN A 107 -0.23 0.44 14.12
CA ASN A 107 -1.20 0.92 15.09
C ASN A 107 -0.87 0.44 16.52
N ALA A 108 -0.39 -0.80 16.68
CA ALA A 108 0.03 -1.35 17.96
C ALA A 108 1.39 -0.81 18.46
N ALA A 109 2.20 -0.19 17.59
CA ALA A 109 3.53 0.28 17.95
C ALA A 109 3.49 1.47 18.93
N PRO A 110 4.49 1.60 19.82
CA PRO A 110 4.69 2.80 20.63
C PRO A 110 4.79 4.06 19.76
N ALA A 111 4.28 5.19 20.26
CA ALA A 111 4.18 6.44 19.50
C ALA A 111 5.50 6.85 18.81
N ASP A 112 6.63 6.78 19.53
CA ASP A 112 7.96 7.11 19.03
C ASP A 112 8.53 6.10 18.01
N LYS A 113 7.90 4.93 17.86
CA LYS A 113 8.30 3.87 16.93
C LYS A 113 7.40 3.74 15.71
N LYS A 114 6.23 4.40 15.67
CA LYS A 114 5.25 4.22 14.59
C LYS A 114 5.81 4.49 13.20
N LEU A 115 6.59 5.57 13.03
CA LEU A 115 7.22 5.88 11.73
C LEU A 115 8.21 4.80 11.28
N MET A 116 9.05 4.32 12.21
CA MET A 116 10.00 3.23 11.93
C MET A 116 9.26 1.92 11.58
N MET A 117 8.19 1.60 12.32
CA MET A 117 7.38 0.42 12.04
C MET A 117 6.63 0.53 10.72
N MET A 118 6.26 1.75 10.29
CA MET A 118 5.66 1.99 8.98
C MET A 118 6.63 1.69 7.85
N GLU A 119 7.88 2.18 7.96
CA GLU A 119 8.94 1.88 7.01
C GLU A 119 9.15 0.36 6.86
N ASP A 120 9.41 -0.34 7.97
CA ASP A 120 9.72 -1.77 7.94
C ASP A 120 8.52 -2.61 7.45
N SER A 121 7.30 -2.26 7.89
CA SER A 121 6.10 -3.03 7.54
C SER A 121 5.71 -2.83 6.07
N PHE A 122 5.75 -1.60 5.56
CA PHE A 122 5.39 -1.34 4.15
C PHE A 122 6.45 -1.86 3.17
N ASN A 123 7.73 -1.84 3.54
CA ASN A 123 8.76 -2.55 2.78
C ASN A 123 8.50 -4.07 2.74
N SER A 124 8.01 -4.65 3.83
CA SER A 124 7.68 -6.08 3.91
C SER A 124 6.45 -6.46 3.08
N VAL A 125 5.49 -5.56 2.88
CA VAL A 125 4.31 -5.79 2.01
C VAL A 125 4.73 -6.09 0.57
N ALA A 126 5.73 -5.38 0.06
CA ALA A 126 6.23 -5.53 -1.31
C ALA A 126 7.23 -6.67 -1.49
N ALA A 127 7.69 -7.30 -0.40
CA ALA A 127 8.61 -8.41 -0.46
C ALA A 127 7.92 -9.66 -1.07
N PRO A 128 8.64 -10.49 -1.84
CA PRO A 128 8.15 -11.80 -2.24
C PRO A 128 7.71 -12.59 -1.01
N SER A 129 6.58 -13.30 -1.11
CA SER A 129 6.19 -14.17 -0.01
C SER A 129 7.26 -15.26 0.12
N PRO A 130 7.60 -15.73 1.34
CA PRO A 130 8.48 -16.89 1.49
C PRO A 130 7.99 -18.15 0.77
N LEU A 131 6.68 -18.21 0.49
CA LEU A 131 6.01 -19.25 -0.30
C LEU A 131 6.23 -19.12 -1.82
N ASP A 132 6.66 -17.95 -2.29
CA ASP A 132 6.94 -17.67 -3.70
C ASP A 132 8.43 -17.93 -4.03
N CYS A 133 9.26 -18.37 -3.06
CA CYS A 133 10.61 -18.85 -3.34
C CYS A 133 10.51 -20.20 -4.07
N PRO A 134 11.01 -20.32 -5.32
CA PRO A 134 11.15 -21.64 -5.92
C PRO A 134 12.04 -22.49 -5.00
N THR A 135 11.66 -23.74 -4.81
CA THR A 135 12.33 -24.75 -3.97
C THR A 135 13.72 -25.12 -4.54
N VAL A 136 14.58 -24.14 -4.74
CA VAL A 136 15.99 -24.31 -5.07
C VAL A 136 16.77 -23.54 -4.01
N ASP A 137 17.38 -24.31 -3.13
CA ASP A 137 18.27 -23.92 -2.04
C ASP A 137 17.64 -23.25 -0.80
N LYS A 138 17.23 -24.12 0.14
CA LYS A 138 16.89 -23.86 1.56
C LYS A 138 17.93 -23.04 2.36
N ALA A 139 19.05 -22.65 1.76
CA ALA A 139 20.13 -21.91 2.41
C ALA A 139 20.04 -20.38 2.22
N LEU A 140 19.43 -19.88 1.14
CA LEU A 140 19.49 -18.45 0.80
C LEU A 140 18.36 -17.61 1.41
N SER A 141 17.19 -18.21 1.66
CA SER A 141 16.03 -17.52 2.25
C SER A 141 16.16 -17.21 3.75
N ARG A 142 17.24 -17.64 4.41
CA ARG A 142 17.55 -17.29 5.81
C ARG A 142 18.23 -15.93 5.99
N ARG A 143 18.45 -15.16 4.91
CA ARG A 143 19.15 -13.85 4.95
C ARG A 143 18.25 -12.64 4.66
N THR A 144 17.06 -12.55 5.24
CA THR A 144 16.39 -11.26 5.41
C THR A 144 16.49 -10.82 6.88
N PRO A 145 17.32 -9.81 7.20
CA PRO A 145 17.46 -9.33 8.56
C PRO A 145 16.44 -8.21 8.80
N ARG A 146 15.44 -8.45 9.66
CA ARG A 146 14.94 -7.44 10.63
C ARG A 146 13.80 -7.88 11.54
N PHE A 147 13.13 -9.00 11.27
CA PHE A 147 12.02 -9.48 12.13
C PHE A 147 12.29 -10.80 12.87
N ARG A 148 13.55 -11.07 13.21
CA ARG A 148 13.85 -12.02 14.31
C ARG A 148 14.12 -11.25 15.59
N ARG A 149 13.06 -10.86 16.31
CA ARG A 149 13.15 -10.81 17.78
C ARG A 149 12.45 -12.06 18.31
N PRO A 150 13.13 -12.91 19.10
CA PRO A 150 12.57 -14.16 19.57
C PRO A 150 11.57 -13.89 20.69
N LEU A 151 10.32 -14.30 20.50
CA LEU A 151 9.29 -14.36 21.54
C LEU A 151 9.40 -15.68 22.32
N MET A 152 10.63 -16.08 22.66
CA MET A 152 10.92 -17.28 23.44
C MET A 152 12.20 -17.08 24.25
N GLU A 153 12.17 -16.18 25.22
CA GLU A 153 13.16 -16.17 26.30
C GLU A 153 12.51 -15.70 27.60
N SER A 154 11.52 -16.48 28.08
CA SER A 154 10.94 -16.33 29.42
C SER A 154 10.49 -17.69 29.94
N SER A 155 11.37 -18.69 29.89
CA SER A 155 11.12 -20.00 30.51
C SER A 155 12.41 -20.76 30.80
N ARG A 156 13.37 -20.19 31.55
CA ARG A 156 14.32 -20.99 32.35
C ARG A 156 14.63 -20.27 33.66
N LEU A 157 13.95 -20.69 34.72
CA LEU A 157 14.38 -20.50 36.10
C LEU A 157 15.64 -21.33 36.36
N PRO A 158 16.57 -20.88 37.22
CA PRO A 158 17.76 -21.64 37.56
C PRO A 158 17.40 -22.75 38.57
N GLN A 159 17.95 -23.94 38.36
CA GLN A 159 18.33 -24.84 39.46
C GLN A 159 19.83 -24.66 39.70
#